data_AF-A0A2T0GCQ9-F1
#
_entry.id   AF-A0A2T0GCQ9-F1
#
_cell.length_a   1.000
_cell.length_b   1.000
_cell.length_c   1.000
_cell.angle_alpha   90.00
_cell.angle_beta   90.00
_cell.angle_gamma   90.00
#
_symmetry.space_group_name_H-M   'P 1'
#
loop_
_entity.id
_entity.type
_entity.pdbx_description
1 polymer ?
#
loop_
_entity_poly.entity_id
_entity_poly.type
_entity_poly.pdbx_seq_one_letter_code
_entity_poly.pdbx_strand_id
1 'polypeptide(L)'
;MSDAFTDVAKMRKIKEEIKAHEGKMVEMTLENGRKRQKNKQGRLIEVYPSLFIVEYTSNGGQPGEIENTYVESYTYSDILTEKNLIHYLD
;
A
#
# COMPACT_ATOMS: atom_id res chain seq x y z
N MET A 1 10.24 -19.63 -10.19
CA MET A 1 10.11 -18.68 -11.31
C MET A 1 8.63 -18.54 -11.60
N SER A 2 8.05 -17.34 -11.49
CA SER A 2 6.69 -17.08 -11.99
C SER A 2 6.71 -17.20 -13.51
N ASP A 3 5.67 -17.81 -14.09
CA ASP A 3 5.47 -17.78 -15.54
C ASP A 3 4.86 -16.42 -15.91
N ALA A 4 5.27 -15.81 -17.01
CA ALA A 4 4.84 -14.47 -17.43
C ALA A 4 3.30 -14.35 -17.50
N PHE A 5 2.61 -15.43 -17.86
CA PHE A 5 1.14 -15.49 -17.85
C PHE A 5 0.53 -15.33 -16.45
N THR A 6 1.21 -15.84 -15.43
CA THR A 6 0.76 -15.70 -14.03
C THR A 6 0.90 -14.27 -13.54
N ASP A 7 1.91 -13.53 -14.01
CA ASP A 7 2.14 -12.14 -13.59
C ASP A 7 1.14 -11.17 -14.23
N VAL A 8 0.68 -11.43 -15.46
CA VAL A 8 -0.42 -10.67 -16.08
C VAL A 8 -1.72 -10.82 -15.29
N ALA A 9 -2.06 -12.05 -14.90
CA ALA A 9 -3.26 -12.32 -14.11
C ALA A 9 -3.18 -11.68 -12.72
N LYS A 10 -2.02 -11.76 -12.05
CA LYS A 10 -1.76 -11.09 -10.77
C LYS A 10 -1.88 -9.57 -10.90
N MET A 11 -1.26 -8.96 -11.90
CA MET A 11 -1.31 -7.51 -12.13
C MET A 11 -2.76 -7.03 -12.33
N ARG A 12 -3.57 -7.78 -13.10
CA ARG A 12 -4.99 -7.45 -13.26
C ARG A 12 -5.72 -7.49 -11.91
N LYS A 13 -5.52 -8.55 -11.14
CA LYS A 13 -6.13 -8.72 -9.82
C LYS A 13 -5.74 -7.60 -8.84
N ILE A 14 -4.45 -7.24 -8.79
CA ILE A 14 -3.95 -6.14 -7.95
C ILE A 14 -4.66 -4.82 -8.31
N LYS A 15 -4.79 -4.50 -9.61
CA LYS A 15 -5.48 -3.29 -10.06
C LYS A 15 -6.97 -3.29 -9.68
N GLU A 16 -7.65 -4.42 -9.84
CA GLU A 16 -9.06 -4.59 -9.48
C GLU A 16 -9.28 -4.42 -7.97
N GLU A 17 -8.46 -5.06 -7.14
CA GLU A 17 -8.56 -4.99 -5.68
C GLU A 17 -8.27 -3.57 -5.17
N ILE A 18 -7.20 -2.92 -5.63
CA ILE A 18 -6.88 -1.54 -5.22
C ILE A 18 -8.03 -0.60 -5.58
N LYS A 19 -8.55 -0.68 -6.80
CA LYS A 19 -9.70 0.14 -7.22
C LYS A 19 -10.95 -0.12 -6.37
N ALA A 20 -11.22 -1.37 -6.00
CA ALA A 20 -12.37 -1.73 -5.16
C ALA A 20 -12.25 -1.22 -3.71
N HIS A 21 -11.05 -0.86 -3.26
CA HIS A 21 -10.77 -0.37 -1.91
C HIS A 21 -10.45 1.14 -1.88
N GLU A 22 -10.68 1.86 -2.97
CA GLU A 22 -10.56 3.32 -2.98
C GLU A 22 -11.44 3.94 -1.88
N GLY A 23 -10.85 4.82 -1.09
CA GLY A 23 -11.45 5.47 0.08
C GLY A 23 -11.39 4.65 1.38
N LYS A 24 -10.92 3.39 1.36
CA LYS A 24 -10.85 2.49 2.52
C LYS A 24 -9.47 2.46 3.19
N MET A 25 -9.40 1.85 4.37
CA MET A 25 -8.15 1.65 5.11
C MET A 25 -7.36 0.46 4.54
N VAL A 26 -6.05 0.64 4.46
CA VAL A 26 -5.09 -0.38 4.03
C VAL A 26 -3.90 -0.40 4.97
N GLU A 27 -3.32 -1.58 5.17
CA GLU A 27 -2.04 -1.74 5.84
C GLU A 27 -0.96 -2.00 4.79
N MET A 28 0.10 -1.19 4.85
CA MET A 28 1.23 -1.25 3.95
C MET A 28 2.48 -1.68 4.71
N THR A 29 3.20 -2.66 4.18
CA THR A 29 4.44 -3.18 4.77
C THR A 29 5.59 -3.04 3.78
N LEU A 30 6.62 -2.30 4.20
CA LEU A 30 7.87 -2.19 3.45
C LEU A 30 8.72 -3.44 3.67
N GLU A 31 9.04 -4.17 2.60
CA GLU A 31 9.85 -5.38 2.68
C GLU A 31 11.35 -5.05 2.73
N ASN A 32 11.82 -4.60 3.91
CA ASN A 32 13.25 -4.34 4.19
C ASN A 32 13.93 -5.52 4.92
N GLY A 33 13.35 -6.72 4.84
CA GLY A 33 13.76 -7.94 5.54
C GLY A 33 13.04 -8.21 6.86
N ARG A 34 13.09 -9.47 7.34
CA ARG A 34 12.28 -10.03 8.45
C ARG A 34 12.27 -9.25 9.78
N LYS A 35 13.30 -8.46 10.07
CA LYS A 35 13.43 -7.67 11.31
C LYS A 35 13.17 -6.17 11.14
N ARG A 36 12.96 -5.69 9.91
CA ARG A 36 12.80 -4.25 9.56
C ARG A 36 11.45 -3.95 8.89
N GLN A 37 10.50 -4.88 8.97
CA GLN A 37 9.13 -4.63 8.54
C GLN A 37 8.53 -3.53 9.42
N LYS A 38 8.26 -2.39 8.79
CA LYS A 38 7.46 -1.31 9.38
C LYS A 38 6.11 -1.37 8.69
N ASN A 39 5.10 -1.78 9.45
CA ASN A 39 3.72 -1.73 8.99
C ASN A 39 3.19 -0.33 9.23
N LYS A 40 2.45 0.20 8.26
CA LYS A 40 1.78 1.49 8.36
C LYS A 40 0.34 1.30 7.92
N GLN A 41 -0.61 1.76 8.73
CA GLN A 41 -2.01 1.84 8.32
C GLN A 41 -2.30 3.22 7.76
N GLY A 42 -2.91 3.26 6.58
CA GLY A 42 -3.25 4.49 5.88
C GLY A 42 -4.55 4.33 5.09
N ARG A 43 -5.06 5.44 4.58
CA ARG A 43 -6.26 5.47 3.76
C ARG A 43 -5.88 5.53 2.29
N LEU A 44 -6.41 4.63 1.47
CA LEU A 44 -6.24 4.67 0.03
C LEU A 44 -7.09 5.82 -0.54
N ILE A 45 -6.49 6.98 -0.83
CA ILE A 45 -7.24 8.20 -1.14
C ILE A 45 -7.46 8.44 -2.63
N GLU A 46 -6.53 8.00 -3.50
CA GLU A 46 -6.65 8.18 -4.96
C GLU A 46 -6.10 6.97 -5.71
N VAL A 47 -6.80 6.54 -6.76
CA VAL A 47 -6.38 5.43 -7.63
C VAL A 47 -6.28 5.88 -9.10
N TYR A 48 -5.06 5.83 -9.65
CA TYR A 48 -4.76 6.20 -11.04
C TYR A 48 -4.38 4.98 -11.89
N PRO A 49 -4.38 5.09 -13.24
CA PRO A 49 -4.00 3.97 -14.11
C PRO A 49 -2.60 3.40 -13.88
N SER A 50 -1.66 4.22 -13.39
CA SER A 50 -0.24 3.86 -13.20
C SER A 50 0.20 3.72 -11.74
N LEU A 51 -0.49 4.36 -10.80
CA LEU A 51 -0.13 4.41 -9.39
C LEU A 51 -1.37 4.61 -8.51
N PHE A 52 -1.20 4.51 -7.21
CA PHE A 52 -2.21 4.87 -6.21
C PHE A 52 -1.56 5.64 -5.06
N ILE A 53 -2.36 6.39 -4.30
CA ILE A 53 -1.90 7.27 -3.23
C ILE A 53 -2.53 6.82 -1.91
N VAL A 54 -1.70 6.63 -0.90
CA VAL A 54 -2.12 6.32 0.47
C VAL A 54 -1.77 7.50 1.38
N GLU A 55 -2.76 7.97 2.11
CA GLU A 55 -2.61 8.96 3.17
C GLU A 55 -2.33 8.26 4.50
N TYR A 56 -1.29 8.69 5.20
CA TYR A 56 -0.92 8.20 6.52
C TYR A 56 -1.06 9.31 7.55
N THR A 57 -1.53 8.95 8.73
CA THR A 57 -1.49 9.83 9.90
C THR A 57 -0.41 9.31 10.85
N SER A 58 0.62 10.12 11.07
CA SER A 58 1.61 9.84 12.11
C SER A 58 1.07 10.33 13.44
N ASN A 59 0.46 9.43 14.20
CA ASN A 59 0.17 9.70 15.60
C ASN A 59 1.51 9.73 16.33
N GLY A 60 1.95 10.92 16.68
CA GLY A 60 3.09 11.06 17.57
C GLY A 60 2.82 10.24 18.84
N GLY A 61 3.77 9.37 19.20
CA GLY A 61 3.63 8.44 20.31
C GLY A 61 3.55 9.13 21.68
N GLN A 62 3.65 10.46 21.73
CA GLN A 62 3.60 11.26 22.95
C GLN A 62 2.42 12.25 22.96
N PRO A 63 1.77 12.44 24.12
CA PRO A 63 0.74 13.48 24.28
C PRO A 63 1.32 14.87 23.97
N GLY A 64 0.77 15.55 22.96
CA GLY A 64 1.20 16.88 22.52
C GLY A 64 2.07 16.91 21.25
N GLU A 65 2.41 15.76 20.67
CA GLU A 65 2.96 15.72 19.31
C GLU A 65 1.88 16.05 18.28
N ILE A 66 2.23 16.89 17.31
CA ILE A 66 1.34 17.32 16.22
C ILE A 66 1.06 16.11 15.33
N GLU A 67 -0.22 15.80 15.09
CA GLU A 67 -0.63 14.84 14.07
C GLU A 67 -0.12 15.32 12.71
N ASN A 68 0.84 14.58 12.16
CA ASN A 68 1.37 14.87 10.84
C ASN A 68 0.74 13.91 9.84
N THR A 69 -0.05 14.47 8.94
CA THR A 69 -0.58 13.76 7.78
C THR A 69 0.39 13.90 6.62
N TYR A 70 0.72 12.78 5.99
CA TYR A 70 1.55 12.76 4.79
C TYR A 70 1.01 11.72 3.81
N VAL A 71 1.30 11.91 2.53
CA VAL A 71 0.89 11.00 1.46
C VAL A 71 2.10 10.30 0.86
N GLU A 72 1.96 9.03 0.54
CA GLU A 72 2.94 8.30 -0.28
C GLU A 72 2.23 7.70 -1.50
N SER A 73 2.89 7.77 -2.65
CA SER A 73 2.43 7.13 -3.88
C SER A 73 3.13 5.79 -4.11
N TYR A 74 2.39 4.78 -4.55
CA TYR A 74 2.92 3.46 -4.87
C TYR A 74 2.51 3.03 -6.27
N THR A 75 3.35 2.25 -6.94
CA THR A 75 3.01 1.66 -8.24
C THR A 75 2.47 0.25 -8.06
N TYR A 76 1.66 -0.21 -9.01
CA TYR A 76 1.20 -1.60 -9.02
C TYR A 76 2.36 -2.60 -9.15
N SER A 77 3.46 -2.19 -9.77
CA SER A 77 4.68 -2.98 -9.88
C SER A 77 5.33 -3.20 -8.51
N ASP A 78 5.30 -2.21 -7.61
CA ASP A 78 5.84 -2.36 -6.26
C ASP A 78 5.13 -3.48 -5.48
N ILE A 79 3.82 -3.66 -5.71
CA ILE A 79 3.02 -4.73 -5.13
C ILE A 79 3.28 -6.06 -5.85
N LEU A 80 3.33 -6.04 -7.18
CA LEU A 80 3.57 -7.24 -7.98
C LEU A 80 4.93 -7.89 -7.67
N THR A 81 5.97 -7.09 -7.46
CA THR A 81 7.32 -7.56 -7.14
C THR A 81 7.60 -7.63 -5.64
N GLU A 82 6.55 -7.56 -4.81
CA GLU A 82 6.60 -7.72 -3.34
C GLU A 82 7.47 -6.71 -2.57
N LYS A 83 8.02 -5.68 -3.25
CA LYS A 83 8.77 -4.58 -2.62
C LYS A 83 7.94 -3.88 -1.53
N ASN A 84 6.64 -3.78 -1.76
CA ASN A 84 5.65 -3.41 -0.75
C ASN A 84 4.55 -4.46 -0.71
N LEU A 85 4.11 -4.83 0.49
CA LEU A 85 2.93 -5.66 0.69
C LEU A 85 1.76 -4.78 1.08
N ILE A 86 0.58 -5.08 0.56
CA ILE A 86 -0.67 -4.40 0.87
C ILE A 86 -1.68 -5.40 1.45
N HIS A 87 -2.32 -4.99 2.54
CA HIS A 87 -3.45 -5.70 3.14
C HIS A 87 -4.65 -4.77 3.20
N TYR A 88 -5.78 -5.19 2.64
CA TYR A 88 -7.02 -4.42 2.64
C TYR A 88 -7.79 -4.68 3.93
N LEU A 89 -8.17 -3.63 4.64
CA LEU A 89 -8.93 -3.71 5.89
C LEU A 89 -10.42 -3.54 5.58
N ASP A 90 -11.27 -4.35 6.22
CA ASP A 90 -12.74 -4.35 6.05
C ASP A 90 -13.41 -3.10 6.64
#